data_AF-A0AAD9HK98-F1
#
_entry.id   AF-A0AAD9HK98-F1
#
_cell.length_a   1.000
_cell.length_b   1.000
_cell.length_c   1.000
_cell.angle_alpha   90.00
_cell.angle_beta   90.00
_cell.angle_gamma   90.00
#
_symmetry.space_group_name_H-M   'P 1'
#
loop_
_entity.id
_entity.type
_entity.pdbx_description
1 polymer ?
#
loop_
_entity_poly.entity_id
_entity_poly.type
_entity_poly.pdbx_seq_one_letter_code
_entity_poly.pdbx_strand_id
1 'polypeptide(L)'
;IAKAYKDAPRRVIMCDYDGTLVPFVDNPEDAVPSTRLLRDLRVLAGSPRNSVWIISGRDQKFLNKHFSDIPGLGLSAEHGAVVKNPGEDWKTLADQDSIATWKEGALKIMEKWADETPGARVEQKKYSLTWHYREA
;
A
#
# COMPACT_ATOMS: atom_id res chain seq x y z
N ILE A 1 14.75 -14.40 -15.56
CA ILE A 1 14.49 -14.15 -14.12
C ILE A 1 14.97 -15.31 -13.24
N ALA A 2 14.49 -16.56 -13.42
CA ALA A 2 14.80 -17.66 -12.51
C ALA A 2 16.30 -17.95 -12.28
N LYS A 3 17.13 -17.93 -13.34
CA LYS A 3 18.59 -18.09 -13.23
C LYS A 3 19.23 -16.95 -12.41
N ALA A 4 18.99 -15.71 -12.81
CA ALA A 4 19.48 -14.52 -12.09
C ALA A 4 19.04 -14.50 -10.62
N TYR A 5 17.81 -14.92 -10.32
CA TYR A 5 17.31 -15.05 -8.94
C TYR A 5 18.10 -16.09 -8.13
N LYS A 6 18.41 -17.25 -8.72
CA LYS A 6 19.18 -18.31 -8.05
C LYS A 6 20.61 -17.87 -7.78
N ASP A 7 21.22 -17.21 -8.77
CA ASP A 7 22.63 -16.82 -8.75
C ASP A 7 22.86 -15.58 -7.86
N ALA A 8 21.85 -14.72 -7.69
CA ALA A 8 21.97 -13.50 -6.89
C ALA A 8 22.17 -13.80 -5.38
N PRO A 9 23.24 -13.28 -4.76
CA PRO A 9 23.53 -13.48 -3.34
C PRO A 9 22.60 -12.69 -2.43
N ARG A 10 22.09 -11.54 -2.90
CA ARG A 10 21.08 -10.70 -2.24
C ARG A 10 20.07 -10.22 -3.27
N ARG A 11 18.80 -10.19 -2.89
CA ARG A 11 17.68 -9.88 -3.77
C ARG A 11 16.75 -8.91 -3.06
N VAL A 12 16.30 -7.90 -3.79
CA VAL A 12 15.21 -7.01 -3.36
C VAL A 12 14.02 -7.30 -4.27
N ILE A 13 12.87 -7.57 -3.66
CA ILE A 13 11.62 -7.88 -4.35
C ILE A 13 10.60 -6.87 -3.86
N MET A 14 10.16 -5.99 -4.76
CA MET A 14 9.21 -4.92 -4.46
C MET A 14 7.97 -5.17 -5.30
N CYS A 15 6.83 -5.38 -4.63
CA CYS A 15 5.57 -5.67 -5.28
C CYS A 15 4.55 -4.58 -4.94
N ASP A 16 3.92 -4.04 -5.97
CA ASP A 16 2.64 -3.36 -5.79
C ASP A 16 1.55 -4.37 -5.40
N TYR A 17 0.44 -3.91 -4.83
CA TYR A 17 -0.63 -4.77 -4.33
C TYR A 17 -1.83 -4.84 -5.29
N ASP A 18 -2.62 -3.77 -5.37
CA ASP A 18 -3.86 -3.72 -6.14
C ASP A 18 -3.58 -3.68 -7.64
N GLY A 19 -4.13 -4.62 -8.39
CA GLY A 19 -3.85 -4.79 -9.83
C GLY A 19 -2.54 -5.52 -10.14
N THR A 20 -1.74 -5.87 -9.12
CA THR A 20 -0.45 -6.55 -9.28
C THR A 20 -0.45 -7.93 -8.60
N LEU A 21 -0.60 -7.99 -7.28
CA LEU A 21 -0.67 -9.24 -6.52
C LEU A 21 -2.11 -9.75 -6.38
N VAL A 22 -3.08 -8.85 -6.43
CA VAL A 22 -4.51 -9.13 -6.35
C VAL A 22 -5.21 -8.33 -7.45
N PRO A 23 -6.14 -8.91 -8.22
CA PRO A 23 -6.85 -8.18 -9.27
C PRO A 23 -7.70 -7.04 -8.69
N PHE A 24 -8.01 -6.04 -9.52
CA PHE A 24 -8.99 -5.03 -9.13
C PHE A 24 -10.37 -5.67 -8.93
N VAL A 25 -11.06 -5.19 -7.90
CA VAL A 25 -12.44 -5.54 -7.56
C VAL A 25 -13.25 -4.26 -7.40
N ASP A 26 -14.56 -4.37 -7.52
CA ASP A 26 -15.45 -3.20 -7.46
C ASP A 26 -15.41 -2.50 -6.11
N ASN A 27 -15.47 -3.29 -5.02
CA ASN A 27 -15.32 -2.81 -3.67
C ASN A 27 -13.87 -3.01 -3.19
N PRO A 28 -13.10 -1.94 -2.93
CA PRO A 28 -11.71 -2.06 -2.51
C PRO A 28 -11.48 -2.94 -1.30
N GLU A 29 -12.41 -3.02 -0.33
CA GLU A 29 -12.25 -3.86 0.87
C GLU A 29 -12.24 -5.36 0.56
N ASP A 30 -12.79 -5.77 -0.60
CA ASP A 30 -12.86 -7.17 -1.04
C ASP A 30 -11.58 -7.64 -1.73
N ALA A 31 -10.60 -6.74 -1.96
CA ALA A 31 -9.31 -7.05 -2.56
C ALA A 31 -8.38 -7.78 -1.57
N VAL A 32 -8.81 -8.91 -1.01
CA VAL A 32 -8.09 -9.65 0.02
C VAL A 32 -7.09 -10.65 -0.57
N PRO A 33 -5.94 -10.89 0.08
CA PRO A 33 -4.93 -11.80 -0.46
C PRO A 33 -5.37 -13.26 -0.35
N SER A 34 -5.13 -14.04 -1.40
CA SER A 34 -5.41 -15.48 -1.37
C SER A 34 -4.45 -16.23 -0.43
N THR A 35 -4.87 -17.40 0.06
CA THR A 35 -4.02 -18.28 0.89
C THR A 35 -2.72 -18.65 0.17
N ARG A 36 -2.77 -18.83 -1.15
CA ARG A 36 -1.60 -19.10 -1.98
C ARG A 36 -0.62 -17.93 -1.97
N LEU A 37 -1.12 -16.70 -2.19
CA LEU A 37 -0.28 -15.51 -2.16
C LEU A 37 0.41 -15.36 -0.79
N LEU A 38 -0.33 -15.52 0.31
CA LEU A 38 0.24 -15.44 1.66
C LEU A 38 1.32 -16.49 1.89
N ARG A 39 1.12 -17.73 1.42
CA ARG A 39 2.13 -18.78 1.50
C ARG A 39 3.38 -18.43 0.69
N ASP A 40 3.20 -17.98 -0.54
CA ASP A 40 4.30 -17.67 -1.44
C ASP A 40 5.12 -16.47 -0.90
N LEU A 41 4.46 -15.46 -0.32
CA LEU A 41 5.12 -14.35 0.39
C LEU A 41 5.89 -14.83 1.62
N ARG A 42 5.35 -15.74 2.43
CA ARG A 42 6.07 -16.32 3.58
C ARG A 42 7.34 -17.05 3.15
N VAL A 43 7.28 -17.83 2.07
CA VAL A 43 8.45 -18.54 1.54
C VAL A 43 9.51 -17.56 1.03
N LEU A 44 9.09 -16.51 0.31
CA LEU A 44 10.02 -15.50 -0.19
C LEU A 44 10.66 -14.70 0.94
N ALA A 45 9.85 -14.23 1.90
CA ALA A 45 10.30 -13.43 3.04
C ALA A 45 11.11 -14.22 4.07
N GLY A 46 10.92 -15.55 4.13
CA GLY A 46 11.70 -16.44 5.00
C GLY A 46 13.13 -16.69 4.52
N SER A 47 13.49 -16.29 3.30
CA SER A 47 14.86 -16.45 2.80
C SER A 47 15.74 -15.30 3.27
N PRO A 48 16.89 -15.56 3.95
CA PRO A 48 17.79 -14.50 4.40
C PRO A 48 18.49 -13.76 3.24
N ARG A 49 18.39 -14.29 2.01
CA ARG A 49 18.91 -13.64 0.80
C ARG A 49 17.90 -12.67 0.17
N ASN A 50 16.67 -12.64 0.65
CA ASN A 50 15.60 -11.81 0.11
C ASN A 50 15.24 -10.69 1.08
N SER A 51 15.08 -9.48 0.54
CA SER A 51 14.32 -8.40 1.16
C SER A 51 13.05 -8.24 0.35
N VAL A 52 11.89 -8.55 0.95
CA VAL A 52 10.59 -8.56 0.26
C VAL A 52 9.74 -7.42 0.80
N TRP A 53 9.12 -6.68 -0.11
CA TRP A 53 8.35 -5.49 0.20
C TRP A 53 7.02 -5.48 -0.55
N ILE A 54 5.94 -5.18 0.17
CA ILE A 54 4.68 -4.70 -0.43
C ILE A 54 4.69 -3.17 -0.37
N ILE A 55 4.52 -2.52 -1.51
CA ILE A 55 4.44 -1.07 -1.64
C ILE A 55 3.09 -0.74 -2.23
N SER A 56 2.22 -0.10 -1.45
CA SER A 56 0.81 0.05 -1.82
C SER A 56 0.27 1.43 -1.50
N GLY A 57 -0.79 1.81 -2.22
CA GLY A 57 -1.66 2.94 -1.87
C GLY A 57 -2.62 2.66 -0.72
N ARG A 58 -2.69 1.40 -0.24
CA ARG A 58 -3.51 1.00 0.91
C ARG A 58 -3.01 1.64 2.19
N ASP A 59 -3.91 1.81 3.14
CA ASP A 59 -3.59 2.32 4.46
C ASP A 59 -2.86 1.28 5.33
N GLN A 60 -2.32 1.73 6.46
CA GLN A 60 -1.60 0.88 7.41
C GLN A 60 -2.50 -0.19 8.05
N LYS A 61 -3.80 0.10 8.22
CA LYS A 61 -4.75 -0.80 8.89
C LYS A 61 -5.00 -2.04 8.03
N PHE A 62 -5.26 -1.84 6.76
CA PHE A 62 -5.41 -2.88 5.75
C PHE A 62 -4.13 -3.73 5.66
N LEU A 63 -2.97 -3.09 5.47
CA LEU A 63 -1.71 -3.81 5.33
C LEU A 63 -1.33 -4.59 6.60
N ASN A 64 -1.53 -4.01 7.79
CA ASN A 64 -1.34 -4.74 9.04
C ASN A 64 -2.27 -5.95 9.11
N LYS A 65 -3.58 -5.76 8.92
CA LYS A 65 -4.58 -6.84 9.03
C LYS A 65 -4.23 -8.07 8.19
N HIS A 66 -3.66 -7.86 7.01
CA HIS A 66 -3.43 -8.93 6.04
C HIS A 66 -2.00 -9.49 6.02
N PHE A 67 -1.00 -8.72 6.46
CA PHE A 67 0.41 -9.06 6.26
C PHE A 67 1.29 -8.97 7.50
N SER A 68 0.79 -8.48 8.65
CA SER A 68 1.59 -8.32 9.88
C SER A 68 2.22 -9.62 10.36
N ASP A 69 1.60 -10.76 10.04
CA ASP A 69 1.98 -12.08 10.56
C ASP A 69 3.07 -12.76 9.72
N ILE A 70 3.75 -12.01 8.84
CA ILE A 70 4.85 -12.50 8.00
C ILE A 70 6.17 -11.86 8.49
N PRO A 71 6.97 -12.53 9.34
CA PRO A 71 8.08 -11.92 10.09
C PRO A 71 9.23 -11.31 9.27
N GLY A 72 9.30 -11.56 7.96
CA GLY A 72 10.34 -11.05 7.05
C GLY A 72 9.84 -10.06 5.99
N LEU A 73 8.58 -9.64 6.05
CA LEU A 73 7.95 -8.82 5.03
C LEU A 73 7.96 -7.34 5.43
N GLY A 74 8.54 -6.50 4.57
CA GLY A 74 8.44 -5.04 4.68
C GLY A 74 7.15 -4.53 4.06
N LEU A 75 6.57 -3.49 4.66
CA LEU A 75 5.33 -2.88 4.20
C LEU A 75 5.54 -1.38 3.97
N SER A 76 4.95 -0.86 2.92
CA SER A 76 4.90 0.57 2.61
C SER A 76 3.47 0.94 2.25
N ALA A 77 2.90 1.86 3.02
CA ALA A 77 1.52 2.30 2.96
C ALA A 77 1.41 3.70 2.37
N GLU A 78 0.21 4.05 1.90
CA GLU A 78 -0.12 5.39 1.40
C GLU A 78 0.92 5.92 0.41
N HIS A 79 1.29 5.09 -0.58
CA HIS A 79 2.25 5.43 -1.64
C HIS A 79 3.66 5.81 -1.12
N GLY A 80 4.09 5.23 0.00
CA GLY A 80 5.43 5.47 0.57
C GLY A 80 5.47 6.51 1.68
N ALA A 81 4.33 7.09 2.06
CA ALA A 81 4.27 8.03 3.18
C ALA A 81 4.64 7.38 4.53
N VAL A 82 4.41 6.07 4.66
CA VAL A 82 4.69 5.31 5.90
C VAL A 82 5.25 3.96 5.55
N VAL A 83 6.29 3.54 6.27
CA VAL A 83 6.96 2.26 6.06
C VAL A 83 7.04 1.47 7.37
N LYS A 84 7.00 0.15 7.26
CA LYS A 84 7.23 -0.77 8.35
C LYS A 84 8.30 -1.76 7.91
N ASN A 85 9.48 -1.67 8.50
CA ASN A 85 10.50 -2.69 8.30
C ASN A 85 10.06 -4.02 8.93
N PRO A 86 10.57 -5.17 8.44
CA PRO A 86 10.29 -6.46 9.06
C PRO A 86 10.62 -6.45 10.57
N GLY A 87 9.65 -6.81 11.40
CA GLY A 87 9.81 -6.86 12.86
C GLY A 87 9.83 -5.50 13.58
N GLU A 88 9.63 -4.38 12.88
CA GLU A 88 9.60 -3.04 13.48
C GLU A 88 8.19 -2.43 13.47
N ASP A 89 8.03 -1.32 14.19
CA ASP A 89 6.84 -0.47 14.12
C ASP A 89 6.83 0.43 12.87
N TRP A 90 5.64 0.96 12.56
CA TRP A 90 5.46 1.90 11.44
C TRP A 90 6.24 3.20 11.69
N LYS A 91 6.94 3.65 10.66
CA LYS A 91 7.70 4.90 10.61
C LYS A 91 7.11 5.79 9.52
N THR A 92 6.77 7.03 9.89
CA THR A 92 6.32 8.04 8.92
C THR A 92 7.54 8.60 8.20
N LEU A 93 7.53 8.55 6.86
CA LEU A 93 8.53 9.19 6.01
C LEU A 93 8.04 10.52 5.44
N ALA A 94 6.71 10.68 5.35
CA ALA A 94 6.10 11.90 4.86
C ALA A 94 6.33 13.08 5.82
N ASP A 95 6.66 14.23 5.23
CA ASP A 95 6.76 15.50 5.93
C ASP A 95 5.36 15.98 6.35
N GLN A 96 5.08 15.91 7.65
CA GLN A 96 3.77 16.24 8.20
C GLN A 96 3.49 17.74 8.13
N ASP A 97 4.52 18.57 8.26
CA ASP A 97 4.37 20.03 8.21
C ASP A 97 4.01 20.45 6.79
N SER A 98 4.73 19.91 5.80
CA SER A 98 4.39 20.10 4.39
C SER A 98 2.95 19.64 4.10
N ILE A 99 2.54 18.47 4.58
CA ILE A 99 1.18 17.95 4.35
C ILE A 99 0.11 18.85 4.93
N ALA A 100 0.31 19.35 6.15
CA ALA A 100 -0.64 20.27 6.76
C ALA A 100 -0.84 21.54 5.91
N THR A 101 0.20 22.04 5.22
CA THR A 101 0.10 23.27 4.42
C THR A 101 -0.79 23.15 3.17
N TRP A 102 -0.78 22.00 2.49
CA TRP A 102 -1.53 21.85 1.23
C TRP A 102 -2.85 21.08 1.39
N LYS A 103 -2.93 20.17 2.36
CA LYS A 103 -4.04 19.21 2.44
C LYS A 103 -5.39 19.85 2.71
N GLU A 104 -5.46 20.86 3.57
CA GLU A 104 -6.72 21.57 3.84
C GLU A 104 -7.23 22.31 2.58
N GLY A 105 -6.33 22.97 1.85
CA GLY A 105 -6.69 23.66 0.61
C GLY A 105 -7.13 22.70 -0.49
N ALA A 106 -6.40 21.60 -0.68
CA ALA A 106 -6.74 20.57 -1.65
C ALA A 106 -8.08 19.89 -1.30
N LEU A 107 -8.33 19.62 -0.02
CA LEU A 107 -9.58 19.03 0.45
C LEU A 107 -10.78 19.91 0.07
N LYS A 108 -10.73 21.22 0.39
CA LYS A 108 -11.80 22.16 0.05
C LYS A 108 -12.10 22.18 -1.45
N ILE A 109 -11.07 22.12 -2.30
CA ILE A 109 -11.23 22.06 -3.75
C ILE A 109 -11.91 20.74 -4.17
N MET A 110 -11.44 19.60 -3.64
CA MET A 110 -11.97 18.29 -4.00
C MET A 110 -13.41 18.09 -3.51
N GLU A 111 -13.74 18.57 -2.31
CA GLU A 111 -15.10 18.53 -1.75
C GLU A 111 -16.07 19.37 -2.60
N LYS A 112 -15.67 20.59 -2.99
CA LYS A 112 -16.48 21.42 -3.90
C LYS A 112 -16.86 20.66 -5.18
N TRP A 113 -15.89 20.01 -5.83
CA TRP A 113 -16.16 19.27 -7.07
C TRP A 113 -16.94 17.98 -6.85
N ALA A 114 -16.79 17.33 -5.69
CA ALA A 114 -17.61 16.18 -5.32
C ALA A 114 -19.09 16.59 -5.13
N ASP A 115 -19.37 17.74 -4.50
CA ASP A 115 -20.73 18.25 -4.31
C ASP A 115 -21.43 18.57 -5.65
N GLU A 116 -20.66 19.00 -6.65
CA GLU A 116 -21.15 19.32 -7.99
C GLU A 116 -21.26 18.09 -8.92
N THR A 117 -20.77 16.92 -8.49
CA THR A 117 -20.69 15.70 -9.32
C THR A 117 -21.38 14.52 -8.62
N PRO A 118 -22.66 14.20 -8.93
CA PRO A 118 -23.37 13.08 -8.34
C PRO A 118 -22.57 11.78 -8.45
N GLY A 119 -22.42 11.03 -7.35
CA GLY A 119 -21.66 9.77 -7.32
C GLY A 119 -20.15 9.93 -7.07
N ALA A 120 -19.60 11.14 -7.21
CA ALA A 120 -18.22 11.41 -6.81
C ALA A 120 -18.06 11.53 -5.29
N ARG A 121 -16.87 11.21 -4.77
CA ARG A 121 -16.56 11.32 -3.33
C ARG A 121 -15.08 11.58 -3.08
N VAL A 122 -14.79 12.21 -1.93
CA VAL A 122 -13.41 12.38 -1.44
C VAL A 122 -13.12 11.35 -0.36
N GLU A 123 -12.05 10.59 -0.52
CA GLU A 123 -11.46 9.76 0.53
C GLU A 123 -10.27 10.49 1.15
N GLN A 124 -10.35 10.74 2.46
CA GLN A 124 -9.27 11.36 3.22
C GLN A 124 -8.45 10.29 3.94
N LYS A 125 -7.20 10.09 3.50
CA LYS A 125 -6.22 9.25 4.21
C LYS A 125 -5.35 10.12 5.11
N LYS A 126 -4.40 9.54 5.85
CA LYS A 126 -3.58 10.32 6.79
C LYS A 126 -2.67 11.30 6.05
N TYR A 127 -2.04 10.89 4.97
CA TYR A 127 -1.04 11.67 4.23
C TYR A 127 -1.44 12.00 2.79
N SER A 128 -2.58 11.49 2.33
CA SER A 128 -3.08 11.69 0.96
C SER A 128 -4.58 11.96 0.93
N LEU A 129 -5.03 12.47 -0.21
CA LEU A 129 -6.44 12.64 -0.57
C LEU A 129 -6.67 11.91 -1.89
N THR A 130 -7.80 11.22 -2.03
CA THR A 130 -8.21 10.57 -3.28
C THR A 130 -9.61 11.04 -3.67
N TRP A 131 -9.79 11.51 -4.90
CA TRP A 131 -11.10 11.84 -5.45
C TRP A 131 -11.56 10.68 -6.33
N HIS A 132 -12.67 10.04 -5.95
CA HIS A 132 -13.25 8.92 -6.65
C HIS A 132 -14.37 9.41 -7.56
N TYR A 133 -14.32 9.02 -8.83
CA TYR A 133 -15.30 9.40 -9.85
C TYR A 133 -15.77 8.23 -10.72
N ARG A 134 -15.42 6.99 -10.34
CA ARG A 134 -15.81 5.80 -11.11
C ARG A 134 -17.32 5.60 -11.17
N GLU A 135 -18.03 6.09 -10.16
CA GLU A 135 -19.49 5.97 -10.00
C GLU A 135 -20.24 7.26 -10.36
N ALA A 136 -19.54 8.26 -10.90
CA ALA A 136 -20.10 9.55 -11.30
C ALA A 136 -20.73 9.54 -12.71
#